data_AF-A0AAN7PTR3-F1
#
_entry.id   AF-A0AAN7PTR3-F1
#
_cell.length_a   1.000
_cell.length_b   1.000
_cell.length_c   1.000
_cell.angle_alpha   90.00
_cell.angle_beta   90.00
_cell.angle_gamma   90.00
#
_symmetry.space_group_name_H-M   'P 1'
#
loop_
_entity.id
_entity.type
_entity.pdbx_description
1 polymer ?
#
loop_
_entity_poly.entity_id
_entity_poly.type
_entity_poly.pdbx_seq_one_letter_code
_entity_poly.pdbx_strand_id
1 'polypeptide(L)'
;MYTRKKVIQEIPQSDKRGRSTKDRISKKDKDIIRQHIESFPSVDAHYCKKDSNKKYLEPSLNIQKMYELYAEMCNEKQIIPQKLSMYRDIFNFQFNLEFLQPKTDRCDVCEEYRLAKKEKTLNEEMETAYQSHVSKKVIMRQERKNDTKTQTTNCAVICFDLENVINLPKSDVSILFYKQKLNVYNLTAHCSISKEVYCAIWPETMCGRSGNDLSSALVQILEKVVSNHPEINEIITWSDSCVPQNRNSLVSVAVTDFLTRYPNIRMITMKYSITGHSCIQVVDNIHSRIEKAMKVTDIWSPLSFMRLLLKVERRKSFCVINMKAAYFKNYKKTASVFKYDKILYTKICQLRFIQGEKFKLQYKIIDHSTEFITVYVNPPKLTRTGKQSIVNKDNSSIANFVIAPAENIKTKSVTANKIKHIEFAYKWMPLEDQQYMRCLISEFKNK
;
A
#
# COMPACT_ATOMS: atom_id res chain seq x y z
N MET A 1 38.67 48.96 17.49
CA MET A 1 38.26 50.38 17.38
C MET A 1 36.89 50.39 16.73
N TYR A 2 35.77 50.82 17.32
CA TYR A 2 35.49 51.88 18.29
C TYR A 2 34.41 51.46 19.29
N THR A 3 34.73 51.48 20.59
CA THR A 3 33.76 51.44 21.68
C THR A 3 33.25 52.87 21.91
N ARG A 4 31.97 53.14 21.61
CA ARG A 4 31.32 54.39 22.02
C ARG A 4 31.21 54.40 23.55
N LYS A 5 31.97 55.29 24.20
CA LYS A 5 31.85 55.59 25.64
C LYS A 5 30.40 55.97 25.95
N LYS A 6 29.75 55.21 26.84
CA LYS A 6 28.51 55.64 27.49
C LYS A 6 28.83 56.87 28.35
N VAL A 7 28.13 57.97 28.08
CA VAL A 7 28.06 59.11 28.99
C VAL A 7 27.50 58.60 30.32
N ILE A 8 28.27 58.75 31.39
CA ILE A 8 27.82 58.42 32.75
C ILE A 8 26.81 59.50 33.12
N GLN A 9 25.52 59.16 33.07
CA GLN A 9 24.47 59.97 33.71
C GLN A 9 24.46 59.58 35.20
N GLU A 10 24.69 60.54 36.09
CA GLU A 10 24.69 60.39 37.57
C GLU A 10 23.28 60.19 38.17
N ILE A 11 22.33 59.71 37.39
CA ILE A 11 20.97 59.40 37.85
C ILE A 11 20.71 57.92 37.56
N PRO A 12 20.36 57.09 38.56
CA PRO A 12 19.98 55.71 38.32
C PRO A 12 18.80 55.69 37.35
N GLN A 13 18.97 55.07 36.18
CA GLN A 13 17.83 54.85 35.27
C GLN A 13 16.79 54.02 36.01
N SER A 14 15.53 54.46 35.95
CA SER A 14 14.40 53.78 36.60
C SER A 14 14.36 52.29 36.25
N ASP A 15 14.06 51.43 37.23
CA ASP A 15 13.99 49.99 37.04
C ASP A 15 12.91 49.65 36.00
N LYS A 16 13.36 49.13 34.84
CA LYS A 16 12.51 48.68 33.74
C LYS A 16 12.25 47.18 33.76
N ARG A 17 12.74 46.44 34.75
CA ARG A 17 12.44 45.01 34.90
C ARG A 17 10.95 44.84 35.19
N GLY A 18 10.28 43.95 34.47
CA GLY A 18 8.84 43.70 34.61
C GLY A 18 7.91 44.64 33.83
N ARG A 19 8.41 45.69 33.15
CA ARG A 19 7.59 46.62 32.32
C ARG A 19 7.53 46.24 30.84
N SER A 20 7.65 44.96 30.51
CA SER A 20 7.34 44.45 29.16
C SER A 20 6.09 43.58 29.26
N THR A 21 4.93 44.18 29.03
CA THR A 21 3.80 43.40 28.54
C THR A 21 4.17 42.95 27.13
N LYS A 22 4.33 41.64 26.91
CA LYS A 22 4.34 41.14 25.52
C LYS A 22 2.98 41.53 24.93
N ASP A 23 2.98 42.30 23.86
CA ASP A 23 1.73 42.65 23.17
C ASP A 23 0.94 41.36 22.92
N ARG A 24 -0.32 41.37 23.38
CA ARG A 24 -1.21 40.23 23.22
C ARG A 24 -1.46 40.10 21.71
N ILE A 25 -0.80 39.14 21.08
CA ILE A 25 -0.84 38.94 19.63
C ILE A 25 -2.29 38.93 19.15
N SER A 26 -2.54 39.68 18.07
CA SER A 26 -3.90 39.99 17.63
C SER A 26 -4.65 38.71 17.26
N LYS A 27 -5.98 38.71 17.48
CA LYS A 27 -6.84 37.59 17.08
C LYS A 27 -6.72 37.31 15.58
N LYS A 28 -6.54 38.37 14.79
CA LYS A 28 -6.34 38.35 13.33
C LYS A 28 -5.10 37.56 12.92
N ASP A 29 -3.97 37.72 13.62
CA ASP A 29 -2.73 36.98 13.30
C ASP A 29 -2.89 35.47 13.58
N LYS A 30 -3.64 35.12 14.63
CA LYS A 30 -3.97 33.73 14.94
C LYS A 30 -4.93 33.13 13.90
N ASP A 31 -5.88 33.91 13.41
CA ASP A 31 -6.82 33.48 12.35
C ASP A 31 -6.10 33.19 11.03
N ILE A 32 -5.09 34.00 10.66
CA ILE A 32 -4.27 33.75 9.47
C ILE A 32 -3.51 32.41 9.59
N ILE A 33 -2.97 32.09 10.76
CA ILE A 33 -2.33 30.80 11.02
C ILE A 33 -3.33 29.64 10.92
N ARG A 34 -4.55 29.80 11.48
CA ARG A 34 -5.60 28.77 11.38
C ARG A 34 -5.97 28.48 9.94
N GLN A 35 -6.25 29.52 9.16
CA GLN A 35 -6.59 29.40 7.75
C GLN A 35 -5.46 28.73 6.96
N HIS A 36 -4.20 29.04 7.29
CA HIS A 36 -3.06 28.38 6.67
C HIS A 36 -3.03 26.87 7.00
N ILE A 37 -3.22 26.48 8.26
CA ILE A 37 -3.25 25.06 8.66
C ILE A 37 -4.42 24.31 8.02
N GLU A 38 -5.61 24.93 7.92
CA GLU A 38 -6.80 24.34 7.30
C GLU A 38 -6.70 24.17 5.79
N SER A 39 -5.79 24.92 5.14
CA SER A 39 -5.63 24.82 3.69
C SER A 39 -4.96 23.52 3.25
N PHE A 40 -4.25 22.82 4.14
CA PHE A 40 -3.64 21.53 3.84
C PHE A 40 -4.70 20.41 3.76
N PRO A 41 -4.68 19.57 2.70
CA PRO A 41 -5.55 18.42 2.61
C PRO A 41 -5.22 17.42 3.72
N SER A 42 -6.23 17.01 4.46
CA SER A 42 -6.13 15.96 5.47
C SER A 42 -6.87 14.70 5.05
N VAL A 43 -6.36 13.54 5.42
CA VAL A 43 -7.05 12.25 5.23
C VAL A 43 -7.71 11.82 6.53
N ASP A 44 -8.95 11.36 6.45
CA ASP A 44 -9.67 10.79 7.60
C ASP A 44 -9.05 9.44 8.01
N ALA A 45 -9.20 9.08 9.30
CA ALA A 45 -8.68 7.85 9.91
C ALA A 45 -9.29 6.53 9.39
N HIS A 46 -9.68 6.45 8.11
CA HIS A 46 -10.20 5.23 7.48
C HIS A 46 -9.16 4.07 7.43
N TYR A 47 -7.90 4.34 7.83
CA TYR A 47 -6.83 3.35 7.96
C TYR A 47 -6.24 3.19 9.37
N CYS A 48 -6.73 3.92 10.39
CA CYS A 48 -6.17 3.86 11.75
C CYS A 48 -7.26 3.90 12.83
N LYS A 49 -7.73 2.72 13.27
CA LYS A 49 -8.66 2.44 14.40
C LYS A 49 -10.00 3.21 14.39
N LYS A 50 -11.09 2.50 14.72
CA LYS A 50 -12.48 2.97 14.60
C LYS A 50 -12.90 4.12 15.53
N ASP A 51 -12.09 4.51 16.53
CA ASP A 51 -12.57 5.37 17.63
C ASP A 51 -11.84 6.73 17.79
N SER A 52 -11.14 7.24 16.78
CA SER A 52 -10.56 8.60 16.86
C SER A 52 -11.02 9.52 15.73
N ASN A 53 -11.55 10.69 16.06
CA ASN A 53 -11.86 11.79 15.13
C ASN A 53 -10.58 12.53 14.66
N LYS A 54 -9.43 11.84 14.61
CA LYS A 54 -8.12 12.42 14.29
C LYS A 54 -7.89 12.43 12.78
N LYS A 55 -7.35 13.54 12.27
CA LYS A 55 -7.07 13.75 10.84
C LYS A 55 -5.56 13.72 10.59
N TYR A 56 -5.14 13.19 9.45
CA TYR A 56 -3.74 12.99 9.14
C TYR A 56 -3.26 13.85 7.97
N LEU A 57 -2.08 14.46 8.13
CA LEU A 57 -1.37 15.21 7.09
C LEU A 57 -0.31 14.33 6.41
N GLU A 58 0.11 14.73 5.20
CA GLU A 58 1.08 13.99 4.37
C GLU A 58 2.39 13.69 5.14
N PRO A 59 2.97 12.46 5.03
CA PRO A 59 4.22 12.09 5.71
C PRO A 59 5.44 12.95 5.37
N SER A 60 5.42 13.63 4.21
CA SER A 60 6.49 14.51 3.75
C SER A 60 6.45 15.91 4.39
N LEU A 61 5.32 16.25 5.02
CA LEU A 61 5.10 17.47 5.78
C LEU A 61 5.56 17.30 7.23
N ASN A 62 5.97 18.40 7.83
CA ASN A 62 6.21 18.51 9.27
C ASN A 62 5.94 19.97 9.68
N ILE A 63 5.85 20.26 10.98
CA ILE A 63 5.54 21.62 11.47
C ILE A 63 6.53 22.66 10.95
N GLN A 64 7.80 22.29 10.81
CA GLN A 64 8.86 23.18 10.31
C GLN A 64 8.59 23.57 8.85
N LYS A 65 8.35 22.59 7.97
CA LYS A 65 7.99 22.82 6.57
C LYS A 65 6.68 23.60 6.44
N MET A 66 5.66 23.25 7.22
CA MET A 66 4.39 24.00 7.21
C MET A 66 4.61 25.46 7.62
N TYR A 67 5.51 25.73 8.57
CA TYR A 67 5.85 27.09 8.95
C TYR A 67 6.64 27.85 7.88
N GLU A 68 7.56 27.17 7.19
CA GLU A 68 8.28 27.75 6.04
C GLU A 68 7.29 28.17 4.95
N LEU A 69 6.33 27.30 4.62
CA LEU A 69 5.22 27.60 3.69
C LEU A 69 4.34 28.76 4.17
N TYR A 70 4.07 28.83 5.48
CA TYR A 70 3.34 29.95 6.08
C TYR A 70 4.11 31.27 5.93
N ALA A 71 5.42 31.25 6.19
CA ALA A 71 6.27 32.43 6.08
C ALA A 71 6.36 32.91 4.63
N GLU A 72 6.45 32.00 3.66
CA GLU A 72 6.36 32.30 2.22
C GLU A 72 5.02 32.97 1.88
N MET A 73 3.90 32.38 2.27
CA MET A 73 2.56 32.96 2.05
C MET A 73 2.41 34.35 2.70
N CYS A 74 2.97 34.54 3.90
CA CYS A 74 2.98 35.83 4.58
C CYS A 74 3.78 36.87 3.80
N ASN A 75 4.96 36.51 3.30
CA ASN A 75 5.79 37.39 2.48
C ASN A 75 5.07 37.80 1.17
N GLU A 76 4.43 36.85 0.50
CA GLU A 76 3.63 37.12 -0.72
C GLU A 76 2.48 38.09 -0.46
N LYS A 77 1.82 37.96 0.71
CA LYS A 77 0.69 38.82 1.12
C LYS A 77 1.11 40.10 1.84
N GLN A 78 2.42 40.38 1.94
CA GLN A 78 2.98 41.52 2.68
C GLN A 78 2.55 41.56 4.16
N ILE A 79 2.46 40.38 4.79
CA ILE A 79 2.12 40.18 6.20
C ILE A 79 3.39 39.75 6.94
N ILE A 80 3.61 40.28 8.14
CA ILE A 80 4.74 39.85 8.98
C ILE A 80 4.42 38.47 9.57
N PRO A 81 5.22 37.42 9.27
CA PRO A 81 4.98 36.10 9.83
C PRO A 81 5.22 36.10 11.34
N GLN A 82 4.27 35.52 12.08
CA GLN A 82 4.41 35.25 13.51
C GLN A 82 5.44 34.14 13.74
N LYS A 83 5.95 34.01 14.96
CA LYS A 83 7.02 33.06 15.29
C LYS A 83 6.58 31.60 15.11
N LEU A 84 7.51 30.73 14.72
CA LEU A 84 7.34 29.27 14.66
C LEU A 84 6.78 28.69 15.96
N SER A 85 7.15 29.22 17.12
CA SER A 85 6.62 28.77 18.41
C SER A 85 5.10 28.93 18.48
N MET A 86 4.56 30.07 18.04
CA MET A 86 3.13 30.31 18.01
C MET A 86 2.43 29.43 16.96
N TYR A 87 3.03 29.28 15.79
CA TYR A 87 2.51 28.39 14.76
C TYR A 87 2.36 26.96 15.30
N ARG A 88 3.39 26.46 15.99
CA ARG A 88 3.41 25.16 16.65
C ARG A 88 2.36 25.05 17.76
N ASP A 89 2.20 26.09 18.59
CA ASP A 89 1.17 26.10 19.64
C ASP A 89 -0.24 26.01 19.05
N ILE A 90 -0.54 26.79 18.02
CA ILE A 90 -1.86 26.75 17.36
C ILE A 90 -2.10 25.37 16.75
N PHE A 91 -1.11 24.82 16.04
CA PHE A 91 -1.19 23.49 15.47
C PHE A 91 -1.47 22.42 16.53
N ASN A 92 -0.70 22.40 17.63
CA ASN A 92 -0.79 21.35 18.64
C ASN A 92 -2.04 21.44 19.53
N PHE A 93 -2.53 22.65 19.82
CA PHE A 93 -3.60 22.84 20.81
C PHE A 93 -4.98 23.14 20.20
N GLN A 94 -5.06 23.54 18.93
CA GLN A 94 -6.33 23.91 18.28
C GLN A 94 -6.75 22.96 17.16
N PHE A 95 -5.84 22.12 16.67
CA PHE A 95 -6.12 21.16 15.61
C PHE A 95 -5.92 19.73 16.11
N ASN A 96 -6.86 18.85 15.79
CA ASN A 96 -6.70 17.40 15.98
C ASN A 96 -6.00 16.77 14.76
N LEU A 97 -4.87 17.35 14.37
CA LEU A 97 -4.07 16.94 13.20
C LEU A 97 -2.77 16.27 13.66
N GLU A 98 -2.36 15.22 12.94
CA GLU A 98 -1.08 14.57 13.17
C GLU A 98 -0.40 14.25 11.83
N PHE A 99 0.93 14.30 11.81
CA PHE A 99 1.67 13.83 10.64
C PHE A 99 1.60 12.32 10.60
N LEU A 100 1.27 11.76 9.44
CA LEU A 100 1.25 10.31 9.29
C LEU A 100 2.68 9.77 9.44
N GLN A 101 3.01 9.27 10.63
CA GLN A 101 4.25 8.56 10.88
C GLN A 101 4.07 7.09 10.53
N PRO A 102 4.84 6.52 9.59
CA PRO A 102 4.89 5.09 9.41
C PRO A 102 5.46 4.49 10.70
N LYS A 103 4.61 3.82 11.49
CA LYS A 103 5.09 3.00 12.60
C LYS A 103 5.63 1.71 12.03
N THR A 104 6.76 1.23 12.55
CA THR A 104 7.17 -0.15 12.33
C THR A 104 6.12 -1.05 12.96
N ASP A 105 5.50 -1.93 12.16
CA ASP A 105 4.47 -2.84 12.67
C ASP A 105 5.06 -3.73 13.76
N ARG A 106 4.45 -3.63 14.95
CA ARG A 106 4.72 -4.53 16.06
C ARG A 106 3.62 -5.57 16.08
N CYS A 107 3.99 -6.81 16.38
CA CYS A 107 3.00 -7.87 16.54
C CYS A 107 2.12 -7.58 17.75
N ASP A 108 0.80 -7.55 17.50
CA ASP A 108 -0.27 -7.41 18.48
C ASP A 108 -0.14 -8.41 19.63
N VAL A 109 -0.05 -9.71 19.32
CA VAL A 109 0.06 -10.78 20.33
C VAL A 109 1.33 -10.62 21.18
N CYS A 110 2.46 -10.26 20.55
CA CYS A 110 3.71 -10.04 21.30
C CYS A 110 3.65 -8.80 22.19
N GLU A 111 3.05 -7.71 21.72
CA GLU A 111 2.92 -6.48 22.51
C GLU A 111 1.92 -6.64 23.64
N GLU A 112 0.80 -7.32 23.41
CA GLU A 112 -0.19 -7.65 24.43
C GLU A 112 0.44 -8.48 25.55
N TYR A 113 1.16 -9.54 25.20
CA TYR A 113 1.90 -10.36 26.17
C TYR A 113 2.95 -9.54 26.94
N ARG A 114 3.72 -8.69 26.23
CA ARG A 114 4.76 -7.84 26.85
C ARG A 114 4.15 -6.85 27.85
N LEU A 115 3.00 -6.26 27.52
CA LEU A 115 2.29 -5.33 28.39
C LEU A 115 1.71 -6.05 29.61
N ALA A 116 1.02 -7.18 29.41
CA ALA A 116 0.46 -7.97 30.51
C ALA A 116 1.54 -8.46 31.49
N LYS A 117 2.70 -8.87 30.98
CA LYS A 117 3.86 -9.23 31.81
C LYS A 117 4.39 -8.03 32.61
N LYS A 118 4.41 -6.84 32.02
CA LYS A 118 4.86 -5.60 32.69
C LYS A 118 3.88 -5.16 33.78
N GLU A 119 2.58 -5.27 33.51
CA GLU A 119 1.50 -4.87 34.41
C GLU A 119 1.13 -5.95 35.43
N LYS A 120 1.75 -7.13 35.34
CA LYS A 120 1.47 -8.31 36.18
C LYS A 120 0.03 -8.81 36.08
N THR A 121 -0.57 -8.67 34.89
CA THR A 121 -1.93 -9.11 34.57
C THR A 121 -1.95 -10.37 33.69
N LEU A 122 -0.81 -11.06 33.60
CA LEU A 122 -0.65 -12.27 32.79
C LEU A 122 -1.51 -13.43 33.32
N ASN A 123 -2.24 -14.10 32.43
CA ASN A 123 -2.97 -15.34 32.74
C ASN A 123 -2.45 -16.52 31.89
N GLU A 124 -2.86 -17.74 32.23
CA GLU A 124 -2.42 -18.97 31.55
C GLU A 124 -2.83 -19.04 30.08
N GLU A 125 -3.98 -18.46 29.73
CA GLU A 125 -4.46 -18.41 28.34
C GLU A 125 -3.55 -17.53 27.47
N MET A 126 -3.14 -16.38 27.98
CA MET A 126 -2.21 -15.46 27.30
C MET A 126 -0.83 -16.07 27.14
N GLU A 127 -0.33 -16.79 28.15
CA GLU A 127 0.94 -17.53 28.05
C GLU A 127 0.84 -18.62 26.98
N THR A 128 -0.22 -19.43 26.99
CA THR A 128 -0.44 -20.49 26.01
C THR A 128 -0.56 -19.93 24.58
N ALA A 129 -1.33 -18.86 24.40
CA ALA A 129 -1.49 -18.19 23.12
C ALA A 129 -0.15 -17.62 22.61
N TYR A 130 0.63 -16.98 23.48
CA TYR A 130 1.96 -16.45 23.15
C TYR A 130 2.94 -17.56 22.77
N GLN A 131 3.01 -18.66 23.55
CA GLN A 131 3.89 -19.78 23.24
C GLN A 131 3.51 -20.45 21.90
N SER A 132 2.21 -20.63 21.64
CA SER A 132 1.72 -21.11 20.35
C SER A 132 2.15 -20.18 19.20
N HIS A 133 2.00 -18.87 19.39
CA HIS A 133 2.40 -17.86 18.40
C HIS A 133 3.91 -17.85 18.13
N VAL A 134 4.74 -17.95 19.16
CA VAL A 134 6.20 -18.05 19.05
C VAL A 134 6.61 -19.33 18.34
N SER A 135 5.99 -20.48 18.68
CA SER A 135 6.24 -21.75 18.00
C SER A 135 5.92 -21.67 16.50
N LYS A 136 4.73 -21.17 16.14
CA LYS A 136 4.33 -20.95 14.74
C LYS A 136 5.32 -20.05 14.00
N LYS A 137 5.77 -18.96 14.63
CA LYS A 137 6.80 -18.06 14.08
C LYS A 137 8.11 -18.78 13.78
N VAL A 138 8.57 -19.66 14.68
CA VAL A 138 9.78 -20.45 14.48
C VAL A 138 9.61 -21.43 13.31
N ILE A 139 8.49 -22.16 13.28
CA ILE A 139 8.16 -23.10 12.20
C ILE A 139 8.10 -22.38 10.84
N MET A 140 7.39 -21.26 10.76
CA MET A 140 7.31 -20.43 9.55
C MET A 140 8.69 -19.96 9.07
N ARG A 141 9.55 -19.49 9.99
CA ARG A 141 10.92 -19.06 9.65
C ARG A 141 11.77 -20.22 9.15
N GLN A 142 11.61 -21.41 9.74
CA GLN A 142 12.31 -22.59 9.29
C GLN A 142 11.84 -23.01 7.89
N GLU A 143 10.53 -23.00 7.65
CA GLU A 143 9.95 -23.29 6.34
C GLU A 143 10.46 -22.31 5.26
N ARG A 144 10.49 -21.01 5.57
CA ARG A 144 11.03 -19.99 4.66
C ARG A 144 12.50 -20.23 4.32
N LYS A 145 13.30 -20.65 5.32
CA LYS A 145 14.71 -21.02 5.12
C LYS A 145 14.84 -22.29 4.28
N ASN A 146 13.99 -23.29 4.51
CA ASN A 146 13.98 -24.53 3.74
C ASN A 146 13.68 -24.26 2.28
N ASP A 147 12.61 -23.51 1.97
CA ASP A 147 12.27 -23.12 0.59
C ASP A 147 13.40 -22.39 -0.13
N THR A 148 14.16 -21.59 0.61
CA THR A 148 15.31 -20.86 0.05
C THR A 148 16.51 -21.79 -0.19
N LYS A 149 16.68 -22.85 0.61
CA LYS A 149 17.78 -23.82 0.49
C LYS A 149 17.51 -24.91 -0.53
N THR A 150 16.27 -25.41 -0.61
CA THR A 150 15.84 -26.44 -1.56
C THR A 150 15.51 -25.87 -2.93
N GLN A 151 15.91 -24.64 -3.18
CA GLN A 151 15.67 -23.96 -4.42
C GLN A 151 16.45 -24.66 -5.54
N THR A 152 15.71 -25.18 -6.52
CA THR A 152 16.25 -25.74 -7.76
C THR A 152 16.06 -24.75 -8.90
N THR A 153 16.63 -25.03 -10.06
CA THR A 153 16.38 -24.26 -11.29
C THR A 153 14.90 -24.30 -11.71
N ASN A 154 14.18 -25.35 -11.34
CA ASN A 154 12.79 -25.56 -11.79
C ASN A 154 11.74 -25.11 -10.75
N CYS A 155 12.18 -24.73 -9.54
CA CYS A 155 11.31 -24.26 -8.46
C CYS A 155 11.60 -22.80 -8.10
N ALA A 156 10.66 -21.91 -8.45
CA ALA A 156 10.79 -20.49 -8.18
C ALA A 156 10.16 -20.10 -6.85
N VAL A 157 10.90 -19.41 -5.99
CA VAL A 157 10.37 -18.81 -4.78
C VAL A 157 10.16 -17.31 -4.99
N ILE A 158 8.91 -16.87 -4.95
CA ILE A 158 8.50 -15.50 -5.24
C ILE A 158 7.96 -14.84 -3.98
N CYS A 159 8.68 -13.87 -3.43
CA CYS A 159 8.13 -13.01 -2.38
C CYS A 159 7.44 -11.83 -3.02
N PHE A 160 6.23 -11.46 -2.59
CA PHE A 160 5.56 -10.28 -3.11
C PHE A 160 4.83 -9.50 -2.02
N ASP A 161 4.72 -8.19 -2.24
CA ASP A 161 3.98 -7.28 -1.37
C ASP A 161 3.52 -6.02 -2.10
N LEU A 162 2.42 -5.44 -1.63
CA LEU A 162 1.87 -4.20 -2.17
C LEU A 162 2.51 -3.02 -1.44
N GLU A 163 3.24 -2.19 -2.18
CA GLU A 163 3.84 -0.97 -1.62
C GLU A 163 2.77 0.00 -1.12
N ASN A 164 3.15 0.86 -0.17
CA ASN A 164 2.31 1.97 0.27
C ASN A 164 1.84 2.82 -0.92
N VAL A 165 0.65 3.40 -0.79
CA VAL A 165 0.05 4.19 -1.88
C VAL A 165 0.97 5.36 -2.23
N ILE A 166 1.33 5.45 -3.51
CA ILE A 166 2.21 6.49 -4.02
C ILE A 166 1.37 7.65 -4.53
N ASN A 167 1.58 8.85 -3.96
CA ASN A 167 0.87 10.05 -4.36
C ASN A 167 1.71 10.89 -5.33
N LEU A 168 1.23 11.07 -6.56
CA LEU A 168 1.89 11.86 -7.61
C LEU A 168 1.05 13.09 -8.01
N PRO A 169 1.67 14.24 -8.34
CA PRO A 169 3.10 14.48 -8.35
C PRO A 169 3.69 14.58 -6.93
N LYS A 170 4.89 14.04 -6.77
CA LYS A 170 5.74 14.19 -5.58
C LYS A 170 6.88 15.13 -5.93
N SER A 171 6.83 16.34 -5.40
CA SER A 171 7.86 17.36 -5.57
C SER A 171 7.88 18.31 -4.38
N ASP A 172 8.98 19.03 -4.19
CA ASP A 172 9.15 20.04 -3.14
C ASP A 172 8.49 21.39 -3.49
N VAL A 173 7.74 21.48 -4.60
CA VAL A 173 6.96 22.68 -4.93
C VAL A 173 5.87 22.92 -3.88
N SER A 174 6.07 23.99 -3.08
CA SER A 174 5.24 24.45 -1.96
C SER A 174 3.72 24.32 -2.20
N ILE A 175 3.22 24.85 -3.31
CA ILE A 175 1.77 24.89 -3.57
C ILE A 175 1.17 23.51 -3.90
N LEU A 176 1.97 22.51 -4.27
CA LEU A 176 1.48 21.15 -4.55
C LEU A 176 1.11 20.38 -3.27
N PHE A 177 1.64 20.78 -2.10
CA PHE A 177 1.21 20.21 -0.81
C PHE A 177 -0.27 20.46 -0.52
N TYR A 178 -0.87 21.48 -1.13
CA TYR A 178 -2.29 21.85 -0.98
C TYR A 178 -3.19 21.24 -2.05
N LYS A 179 -2.66 20.37 -2.92
CA LYS A 179 -3.37 19.82 -4.08
C LYS A 179 -3.61 18.32 -3.91
N GLN A 180 -4.72 17.85 -4.49
CA GLN A 180 -5.03 16.42 -4.53
C GLN A 180 -4.13 15.73 -5.55
N LYS A 181 -3.51 14.62 -5.15
CA LYS A 181 -2.51 13.88 -5.93
C LYS A 181 -3.09 12.55 -6.44
N LEU A 182 -2.73 12.15 -7.66
CA LEU A 182 -3.05 10.84 -8.24
C LEU A 182 -2.46 9.72 -7.38
N ASN A 183 -3.28 8.73 -7.04
CA ASN A 183 -2.79 7.51 -6.39
C ASN A 183 -2.24 6.55 -7.44
N VAL A 184 -1.05 6.03 -7.19
CA VAL A 184 -0.38 5.00 -7.98
C VAL A 184 -0.07 3.83 -7.05
N TYR A 185 -0.30 2.62 -7.55
CA TYR A 185 -0.09 1.38 -6.84
C TYR A 185 1.07 0.61 -7.48
N ASN A 186 1.86 -0.06 -6.65
CA ASN A 186 2.99 -0.87 -7.07
C ASN A 186 2.98 -2.20 -6.32
N LEU A 187 2.64 -3.29 -7.02
CA LEU A 187 2.81 -4.64 -6.52
C LEU A 187 4.22 -5.11 -6.88
N THR A 188 5.06 -5.29 -5.87
CA THR A 188 6.46 -5.68 -6.05
C THR A 188 6.62 -7.16 -5.75
N ALA A 189 7.32 -7.87 -6.62
CA ALA A 189 7.71 -9.26 -6.39
C ALA A 189 9.20 -9.46 -6.62
N HIS A 190 9.81 -10.35 -5.84
CA HIS A 190 11.19 -10.76 -5.99
C HIS A 190 11.25 -12.26 -6.29
N CYS A 191 11.81 -12.62 -7.45
CA CYS A 191 12.05 -14.01 -7.84
C CYS A 191 13.41 -14.49 -7.32
N SER A 192 13.42 -15.60 -6.58
CA SER A 192 14.64 -16.13 -5.96
C SER A 192 15.65 -16.71 -6.95
N ILE A 193 15.23 -17.16 -8.13
CA ILE A 193 16.10 -17.80 -9.14
C ILE A 193 17.05 -16.76 -9.72
N SER A 194 16.50 -15.74 -10.37
CA SER A 194 17.26 -14.71 -11.06
C SER A 194 17.59 -13.49 -10.23
N LYS A 195 17.11 -13.45 -8.97
CA LYS A 195 17.13 -12.26 -8.10
C LYS A 195 16.48 -11.04 -8.76
N GLU A 196 15.54 -11.27 -9.67
CA GLU A 196 14.81 -10.22 -10.37
C GLU A 196 13.72 -9.65 -9.50
N VAL A 197 13.57 -8.34 -9.60
CA VAL A 197 12.48 -7.58 -9.02
C VAL A 197 11.49 -7.26 -10.13
N TYR A 198 10.23 -7.59 -9.92
CA TYR A 198 9.11 -7.30 -10.79
C TYR A 198 8.24 -6.24 -10.11
N CYS A 199 7.90 -5.18 -10.81
CA CYS A 199 7.04 -4.10 -10.31
C CYS A 199 5.84 -3.96 -11.24
N ALA A 200 4.66 -4.43 -10.82
CA ALA A 200 3.41 -4.22 -11.54
C ALA A 200 2.77 -2.92 -11.06
N ILE A 201 2.62 -1.96 -11.98
CA ILE A 201 2.25 -0.58 -11.64
C ILE A 201 0.96 -0.22 -12.34
N TRP A 202 0.04 0.38 -11.59
CA TRP A 202 -1.18 0.95 -12.15
C TRP A 202 -1.64 2.18 -11.35
N PRO A 203 -2.20 3.19 -12.03
CA PRO A 203 -2.84 4.31 -11.36
C PRO A 203 -4.29 3.98 -10.94
N GLU A 204 -4.82 4.73 -9.97
CA GLU A 204 -6.22 4.60 -9.53
C GLU A 204 -7.26 4.89 -10.62
N THR A 205 -6.84 5.55 -11.70
CA THR A 205 -7.69 5.80 -12.87
C THR A 205 -8.05 4.51 -13.61
N MET A 206 -7.24 3.46 -13.48
CA MET A 206 -7.53 2.14 -14.05
C MET A 206 -8.41 1.32 -13.12
N CYS A 207 -7.95 1.10 -11.89
CA CYS A 207 -8.67 0.34 -10.88
C CYS A 207 -8.15 0.68 -9.48
N GLY A 208 -8.82 0.17 -8.45
CA GLY A 208 -8.39 0.36 -7.07
C GLY A 208 -7.31 -0.63 -6.65
N ARG A 209 -7.43 -1.06 -5.40
CA ARG A 209 -6.58 -2.07 -4.76
C ARG A 209 -7.42 -3.20 -4.14
N SER A 210 -8.51 -3.54 -4.81
CA SER A 210 -9.37 -4.65 -4.41
C SER A 210 -8.68 -5.98 -4.66
N GLY A 211 -9.20 -7.07 -4.10
CA GLY A 211 -8.64 -8.41 -4.33
C GLY A 211 -8.63 -8.82 -5.81
N ASN A 212 -9.56 -8.32 -6.64
CA ASN A 212 -9.53 -8.56 -8.10
C ASN A 212 -8.32 -7.87 -8.75
N ASP A 213 -8.06 -6.61 -8.36
CA ASP A 213 -6.99 -5.79 -8.90
C ASP A 213 -5.62 -6.42 -8.57
N LEU A 214 -5.45 -6.82 -7.31
CA LEU A 214 -4.23 -7.48 -6.83
C LEU A 214 -4.04 -8.86 -7.43
N SER A 215 -5.10 -9.66 -7.56
CA SER A 215 -5.03 -10.97 -8.22
C SER A 215 -4.61 -10.82 -9.69
N SER A 216 -5.11 -9.79 -10.38
CA SER A 216 -4.75 -9.52 -11.77
C SER A 216 -3.28 -9.12 -11.91
N ALA A 217 -2.80 -8.22 -11.03
CA ALA A 217 -1.40 -7.82 -10.99
C ALA A 217 -0.47 -9.00 -10.64
N LEU A 218 -0.84 -9.85 -9.69
CA LEU A 218 -0.09 -11.05 -9.33
C LEU A 218 0.02 -12.00 -10.53
N VAL A 219 -1.08 -12.26 -11.25
CA VAL A 219 -1.06 -13.09 -12.45
C VAL A 219 -0.11 -12.52 -13.51
N GLN A 220 -0.13 -11.21 -13.77
CA GLN A 220 0.81 -10.60 -14.72
C GLN A 220 2.28 -10.76 -14.30
N ILE A 221 2.57 -10.68 -13.01
CA ILE A 221 3.92 -10.99 -12.49
C ILE A 221 4.28 -12.45 -12.74
N LEU A 222 3.39 -13.39 -12.43
CA LEU A 222 3.62 -14.83 -12.63
C LEU A 222 3.85 -15.15 -14.12
N GLU A 223 3.04 -14.60 -15.01
CA GLU A 223 3.19 -14.74 -16.46
C GLU A 223 4.54 -14.22 -16.93
N LYS A 224 4.98 -13.07 -16.40
CA LYS A 224 6.29 -12.51 -16.75
C LYS A 224 7.46 -13.33 -16.19
N VAL A 225 7.32 -13.87 -14.97
CA VAL A 225 8.32 -14.77 -14.37
C VAL A 225 8.48 -16.04 -15.20
N VAL A 226 7.39 -16.71 -15.55
CA VAL A 226 7.43 -17.94 -16.36
C VAL A 226 7.94 -17.66 -17.78
N SER A 227 7.60 -16.50 -18.36
CA SER A 227 8.15 -16.09 -19.65
C SER A 227 9.66 -15.86 -19.62
N ASN A 228 10.20 -15.36 -18.49
CA ASN A 228 11.63 -15.11 -18.33
C ASN A 228 12.41 -16.39 -17.93
N HIS A 229 11.73 -17.36 -17.31
CA HIS A 229 12.30 -18.61 -16.79
C HIS A 229 11.42 -19.81 -17.19
N PRO A 230 11.47 -20.25 -18.46
CA PRO A 230 10.61 -21.32 -18.98
C PRO A 230 10.81 -22.69 -18.33
N GLU A 231 11.96 -22.90 -17.68
CA GLU A 231 12.34 -24.12 -16.96
C GLU A 231 11.55 -24.34 -15.67
N ILE A 232 10.87 -23.30 -15.17
CA ILE A 232 10.05 -23.39 -13.96
C ILE A 232 8.89 -24.36 -14.22
N ASN A 233 8.70 -25.29 -13.29
CA ASN A 233 7.53 -26.16 -13.22
C ASN A 233 6.84 -26.10 -11.84
N GLU A 234 7.48 -25.52 -10.83
CA GLU A 234 6.92 -25.32 -9.50
C GLU A 234 7.12 -23.89 -9.01
N ILE A 235 6.08 -23.31 -8.42
CA ILE A 235 6.14 -21.95 -7.88
C ILE A 235 5.73 -21.97 -6.41
N ILE A 236 6.58 -21.40 -5.56
CA ILE A 236 6.27 -21.12 -4.16
C ILE A 236 6.17 -19.61 -3.99
N THR A 237 5.03 -19.10 -3.53
CA THR A 237 4.90 -17.67 -3.23
C THR A 237 4.90 -17.43 -1.73
N TRP A 238 5.47 -16.29 -1.31
CA TRP A 238 5.42 -15.80 0.06
C TRP A 238 4.87 -14.37 0.08
N SER A 239 3.84 -14.12 0.90
CA SER A 239 3.24 -12.79 1.08
C SER A 239 2.87 -12.53 2.54
N ASP A 240 2.33 -11.35 2.83
CA ASP A 240 1.62 -11.11 4.09
C ASP A 240 0.33 -11.97 4.20
N SER A 241 -0.31 -11.96 5.37
CA SER A 241 -1.55 -12.70 5.64
C SER A 241 -2.84 -11.89 5.41
N CYS A 242 -2.76 -10.76 4.70
CA CYS A 242 -3.89 -9.87 4.51
C CYS A 242 -5.01 -10.57 3.73
N VAL A 243 -6.11 -10.89 4.43
CA VAL A 243 -7.22 -11.70 3.87
C VAL A 243 -7.85 -11.00 2.66
N PRO A 244 -8.26 -9.72 2.71
CA PRO A 244 -8.90 -9.08 1.56
C PRO A 244 -8.01 -8.93 0.33
N GLN A 245 -6.68 -9.02 0.51
CA GLN A 245 -5.69 -8.76 -0.54
C GLN A 245 -5.12 -10.06 -1.10
N ASN A 246 -4.49 -10.88 -0.24
CA ASN A 246 -3.63 -11.98 -0.66
C ASN A 246 -4.20 -13.37 -0.33
N ARG A 247 -4.99 -13.49 0.74
CA ARG A 247 -5.48 -14.77 1.26
C ARG A 247 -7.00 -14.86 1.16
N ASN A 248 -7.51 -15.03 -0.06
CA ASN A 248 -8.95 -15.12 -0.34
C ASN A 248 -9.27 -15.98 -1.58
N SER A 249 -10.58 -16.13 -1.84
CA SER A 249 -11.08 -16.88 -2.99
C SER A 249 -10.76 -16.25 -4.34
N LEU A 250 -10.60 -14.92 -4.43
CA LEU A 250 -10.28 -14.24 -5.69
C LEU A 250 -8.89 -14.63 -6.17
N VAL A 251 -7.90 -14.59 -5.26
CA VAL A 251 -6.54 -15.04 -5.52
C VAL A 251 -6.53 -16.53 -5.87
N SER A 252 -7.30 -17.34 -5.15
CA SER A 252 -7.40 -18.79 -5.41
C SER A 252 -7.95 -19.08 -6.81
N VAL A 253 -8.95 -18.34 -7.26
CA VAL A 253 -9.48 -18.44 -8.61
C VAL A 253 -8.46 -17.98 -9.65
N ALA A 254 -7.78 -16.86 -9.42
CA ALA A 254 -6.79 -16.31 -10.33
C ALA A 254 -5.59 -17.24 -10.55
N VAL A 255 -5.09 -17.86 -9.47
CA VAL A 255 -3.99 -18.84 -9.53
C VAL A 255 -4.42 -20.12 -10.24
N THR A 256 -5.65 -20.56 -10.04
CA THR A 256 -6.20 -21.73 -10.74
C THR A 256 -6.40 -21.47 -12.25
N ASP A 257 -6.85 -20.27 -12.62
CA ASP A 257 -6.93 -19.82 -14.02
C ASP A 257 -5.54 -19.79 -14.66
N PHE A 258 -4.56 -19.20 -13.96
CA PHE A 258 -3.17 -19.18 -14.40
C PHE A 258 -2.63 -20.59 -14.65
N LEU A 259 -2.73 -21.49 -13.67
CA LEU A 259 -2.29 -22.89 -13.81
C LEU A 259 -2.91 -23.58 -15.04
N THR A 260 -4.22 -23.38 -15.25
CA THR A 260 -4.92 -23.94 -16.40
C THR A 260 -4.34 -23.47 -17.74
N ARG A 261 -3.85 -22.24 -17.82
CA ARG A 261 -3.27 -21.65 -19.04
C ARG A 261 -1.79 -21.99 -19.25
N TYR A 262 -1.08 -22.38 -18.19
CA TYR A 262 0.36 -22.70 -18.21
C TYR A 262 0.61 -24.16 -17.81
N PRO A 263 0.42 -25.12 -18.73
CA PRO A 263 0.50 -26.56 -18.43
C PRO A 263 1.88 -27.05 -18.02
N ASN A 264 2.94 -26.29 -18.28
CA ASN A 264 4.30 -26.56 -17.80
C ASN A 264 4.43 -26.40 -16.28
N ILE A 265 3.57 -25.58 -15.65
CA ILE A 265 3.56 -25.41 -14.21
C ILE A 265 2.72 -26.52 -13.59
N ARG A 266 3.37 -27.41 -12.85
CA ARG A 266 2.76 -28.56 -12.18
C ARG A 266 2.07 -28.18 -10.87
N MET A 267 2.64 -27.23 -10.13
CA MET A 267 2.16 -26.90 -8.80
C MET A 267 2.47 -25.45 -8.43
N ILE A 268 1.51 -24.80 -7.76
CA ILE A 268 1.71 -23.52 -7.09
C ILE A 268 1.37 -23.67 -5.61
N THR A 269 2.29 -23.26 -4.76
CA THR A 269 2.13 -23.26 -3.31
C THR A 269 2.24 -21.85 -2.78
N MET A 270 1.16 -21.29 -2.26
CA MET A 270 1.14 -19.96 -1.65
C MET A 270 1.29 -20.08 -0.14
N LYS A 271 2.30 -19.45 0.44
CA LYS A 271 2.60 -19.43 1.87
C LYS A 271 2.44 -18.00 2.39
N TYR A 272 1.91 -17.86 3.60
CA TYR A 272 1.61 -16.57 4.20
C TYR A 272 2.42 -16.35 5.47
N SER A 273 2.89 -15.12 5.65
CA SER A 273 3.56 -14.70 6.88
C SER A 273 2.58 -14.71 8.06
N ILE A 274 3.06 -15.00 9.25
CA ILE A 274 2.28 -14.79 10.47
C ILE A 274 2.15 -13.28 10.70
N THR A 275 0.96 -12.84 11.11
CA THR A 275 0.66 -11.43 11.37
C THR A 275 1.67 -10.84 12.37
N GLY A 276 2.20 -9.65 12.04
CA GLY A 276 3.25 -8.98 12.84
C GLY A 276 4.64 -9.62 12.74
N HIS A 277 4.82 -10.69 11.96
CA HIS A 277 6.08 -11.39 11.75
C HIS A 277 6.32 -11.66 10.26
N SER A 278 6.50 -10.59 9.48
CA SER A 278 6.84 -10.66 8.05
C SER A 278 8.00 -11.63 7.79
N CYS A 279 7.88 -12.46 6.75
CA CYS A 279 8.97 -13.26 6.18
C CYS A 279 9.31 -12.87 4.74
N ILE A 280 8.90 -11.66 4.34
CA ILE A 280 9.09 -11.08 3.02
C ILE A 280 10.06 -9.90 3.05
N GLN A 281 11.05 -9.93 3.97
CA GLN A 281 12.03 -8.85 4.18
C GLN A 281 12.77 -8.43 2.90
N VAL A 282 12.90 -9.34 1.94
CA VAL A 282 13.52 -9.04 0.64
C VAL A 282 12.72 -7.97 -0.10
N VAL A 283 11.39 -8.03 -0.04
CA VAL A 283 10.49 -7.04 -0.64
C VAL A 283 10.44 -5.77 0.20
N ASP A 284 10.37 -5.88 1.54
CA ASP A 284 10.45 -4.72 2.45
C ASP A 284 11.72 -3.88 2.18
N ASN A 285 12.85 -4.55 1.95
CA ASN A 285 14.12 -3.90 1.58
C ASN A 285 14.12 -3.29 0.17
N ILE A 286 13.33 -3.84 -0.76
CA ILE A 286 13.12 -3.24 -2.08
C ILE A 286 12.32 -1.95 -1.93
N HIS A 287 11.19 -1.97 -1.22
CA HIS A 287 10.38 -0.78 -0.95
C HIS A 287 11.19 0.30 -0.25
N SER A 288 11.98 -0.04 0.78
CA SER A 288 12.86 0.94 1.44
C SER A 288 13.85 1.61 0.48
N ARG A 289 14.36 0.90 -0.52
CA ARG A 289 15.22 1.47 -1.57
C ARG A 289 14.45 2.38 -2.52
N ILE A 290 13.25 1.96 -2.93
CA ILE A 290 12.35 2.77 -3.76
C ILE A 290 12.01 4.06 -3.01
N GLU A 291 11.56 3.99 -1.76
CA GLU A 291 11.24 5.15 -0.91
C GLU A 291 12.40 6.13 -0.77
N LYS A 292 13.63 5.62 -0.56
CA LYS A 292 14.86 6.43 -0.52
C LYS A 292 15.11 7.16 -1.85
N ALA A 293 14.98 6.46 -2.97
CA ALA A 293 15.14 7.07 -4.29
C ALA A 293 14.06 8.13 -4.56
N MET A 294 12.82 7.84 -4.17
CA MET A 294 11.70 8.77 -4.29
C MET A 294 11.82 10.00 -3.36
N LYS A 295 12.68 9.98 -2.33
CA LYS A 295 12.84 11.10 -1.41
C LYS A 295 13.69 12.23 -2.00
N VAL A 296 14.58 11.89 -2.93
CA VAL A 296 15.57 12.81 -3.52
C VAL A 296 15.28 13.14 -4.98
N THR A 297 14.17 12.64 -5.53
CA THR A 297 13.79 12.79 -6.92
C THR A 297 12.37 13.31 -7.01
N ASP A 298 12.14 14.34 -7.83
CA ASP A 298 10.80 14.76 -8.20
C ASP A 298 10.16 13.72 -9.13
N ILE A 299 8.93 13.30 -8.79
CA ILE A 299 8.19 12.29 -9.54
C ILE A 299 6.86 12.89 -9.97
N TRP A 300 6.73 13.17 -11.25
CA TRP A 300 5.60 13.94 -11.76
C TRP A 300 4.41 13.09 -12.21
N SER A 301 4.70 11.90 -12.74
CA SER A 301 3.69 11.00 -13.31
C SER A 301 4.07 9.53 -13.11
N PRO A 302 3.15 8.58 -13.38
CA PRO A 302 3.50 7.16 -13.43
C PRO A 302 4.67 6.86 -14.37
N LEU A 303 4.84 7.61 -15.47
CA LEU A 303 5.99 7.46 -16.38
C LEU A 303 7.31 7.82 -15.69
N SER A 304 7.38 8.96 -14.99
CA SER A 304 8.54 9.31 -14.15
C SER A 304 8.82 8.27 -13.08
N PHE A 305 7.78 7.71 -12.46
CA PHE A 305 7.94 6.67 -11.46
C PHE A 305 8.53 5.38 -12.07
N MET A 306 8.03 4.94 -13.23
CA MET A 306 8.61 3.81 -13.96
C MET A 306 10.08 4.04 -14.32
N ARG A 307 10.43 5.25 -14.77
CA ARG A 307 11.82 5.64 -15.05
C ARG A 307 12.70 5.62 -13.81
N LEU A 308 12.16 6.02 -12.66
CA LEU A 308 12.85 5.93 -11.37
C LEU A 308 13.16 4.46 -11.05
N LEU A 309 12.17 3.56 -11.13
CA LEU A 309 12.33 2.14 -10.81
C LEU A 309 13.41 1.45 -11.63
N LEU A 310 13.55 1.82 -12.91
CA LEU A 310 14.63 1.32 -13.77
C LEU A 310 16.04 1.72 -13.28
N LYS A 311 16.14 2.78 -12.47
CA LYS A 311 17.39 3.36 -11.95
C LYS A 311 17.63 3.09 -10.46
N VAL A 312 16.66 2.53 -9.73
CA VAL A 312 16.78 2.28 -8.28
C VAL A 312 17.96 1.37 -7.96
N GLU A 313 18.14 0.32 -8.77
CA GLU A 313 19.24 -0.63 -8.61
C GLU A 313 20.26 -0.45 -9.74
N ARG A 314 21.51 -0.17 -9.38
CA ARG A 314 22.57 0.12 -10.37
C ARG A 314 23.01 -1.10 -11.16
N ARG A 315 22.97 -2.29 -10.55
CA ARG A 315 23.50 -3.53 -11.15
C ARG A 315 22.47 -4.26 -12.00
N LYS A 316 21.22 -4.31 -11.55
CA LYS A 316 20.14 -5.04 -12.22
C LYS A 316 18.85 -4.25 -12.11
N SER A 317 18.46 -3.60 -13.20
CA SER A 317 17.21 -2.83 -13.27
C SER A 317 16.00 -3.71 -12.98
N PHE A 318 14.97 -3.10 -12.39
CA PHE A 318 13.72 -3.79 -12.11
C PHE A 318 12.96 -4.09 -13.41
N CYS A 319 12.28 -5.22 -13.46
CA CYS A 319 11.32 -5.55 -14.50
C CYS A 319 10.01 -4.81 -14.24
N VAL A 320 9.83 -3.67 -14.91
CA VAL A 320 8.63 -2.84 -14.76
C VAL A 320 7.52 -3.33 -15.68
N ILE A 321 6.39 -3.72 -15.10
CA ILE A 321 5.16 -4.13 -15.78
C ILE A 321 4.17 -2.98 -15.68
N ASN A 322 4.01 -2.23 -16.78
CA ASN A 322 2.96 -1.23 -16.88
C ASN A 322 1.62 -1.94 -17.13
N MET A 323 0.76 -1.98 -16.13
CA MET A 323 -0.53 -2.67 -16.22
C MET A 323 -1.43 -1.99 -17.25
N LYS A 324 -2.19 -2.80 -17.98
CA LYS A 324 -3.18 -2.34 -18.97
C LYS A 324 -4.58 -2.68 -18.49
N ALA A 325 -5.58 -1.92 -18.95
CA ALA A 325 -6.99 -2.18 -18.64
C ALA A 325 -7.40 -3.64 -18.95
N ALA A 326 -6.90 -4.20 -20.06
CA ALA A 326 -7.18 -5.57 -20.47
C ALA A 326 -6.61 -6.66 -19.54
N TYR A 327 -5.66 -6.33 -18.66
CA TYR A 327 -5.10 -7.29 -17.71
C TYR A 327 -5.99 -7.49 -16.48
N PHE A 328 -6.89 -6.55 -16.21
CA PHE A 328 -7.79 -6.64 -15.06
C PHE A 328 -8.96 -7.57 -15.35
N LYS A 329 -9.17 -8.52 -14.45
CA LYS A 329 -10.17 -9.58 -14.56
C LYS A 329 -11.12 -9.57 -13.37
N ASN A 330 -12.35 -10.07 -13.56
CA ASN A 330 -13.34 -10.18 -12.50
C ASN A 330 -13.39 -11.60 -11.92
N TYR A 331 -12.47 -11.92 -11.02
CA TYR A 331 -12.43 -13.22 -10.34
C TYR A 331 -13.58 -13.42 -9.37
N LYS A 332 -14.18 -12.33 -8.84
CA LYS A 332 -15.30 -12.40 -7.89
C LYS A 332 -16.52 -13.10 -8.46
N LYS A 333 -16.86 -12.81 -9.73
CA LYS A 333 -17.99 -13.43 -10.43
C LYS A 333 -17.82 -14.94 -10.50
N THR A 334 -16.62 -15.40 -10.88
CA THR A 334 -16.28 -16.82 -10.91
C THR A 334 -16.26 -17.41 -9.50
N ALA A 335 -15.60 -16.77 -8.55
CA ALA A 335 -15.51 -17.25 -7.16
C ALA A 335 -16.87 -17.46 -6.49
N SER A 336 -17.88 -16.63 -6.79
CA SER A 336 -19.23 -16.78 -6.24
C SER A 336 -20.00 -18.01 -6.72
N VAL A 337 -19.57 -18.63 -7.82
CA VAL A 337 -20.19 -19.85 -8.37
C VAL A 337 -19.69 -21.11 -7.64
N PHE A 338 -18.47 -21.06 -7.11
CA PHE A 338 -17.78 -22.19 -6.51
C PHE A 338 -17.87 -22.15 -4.98
N LYS A 339 -17.70 -23.32 -4.35
CA LYS A 339 -17.86 -23.48 -2.89
C LYS A 339 -16.62 -23.09 -2.10
N TYR A 340 -16.08 -21.90 -2.37
CA TYR A 340 -14.92 -21.36 -1.64
C TYR A 340 -15.27 -20.88 -0.22
N ASP A 341 -16.56 -20.74 0.09
CA ASP A 341 -17.11 -20.46 1.42
C ASP A 341 -16.76 -21.55 2.46
N LYS A 342 -16.50 -22.78 2.01
CA LYS A 342 -16.01 -23.88 2.87
C LYS A 342 -14.62 -23.64 3.46
N ILE A 343 -13.87 -22.69 2.91
CA ILE A 343 -12.47 -22.46 3.25
C ILE A 343 -12.36 -21.28 4.19
N LEU A 344 -11.86 -21.54 5.41
CA LEU A 344 -11.65 -20.50 6.41
C LEU A 344 -10.31 -19.78 6.19
N TYR A 345 -10.28 -18.88 5.20
CA TYR A 345 -9.08 -18.16 4.79
C TYR A 345 -8.38 -17.40 5.92
N THR A 346 -9.10 -16.93 6.94
CA THR A 346 -8.53 -16.19 8.08
C THR A 346 -7.50 -17.00 8.87
N LYS A 347 -7.59 -18.34 8.85
CA LYS A 347 -6.70 -19.23 9.60
C LYS A 347 -5.65 -19.92 8.72
N ILE A 348 -5.66 -19.74 7.40
CA ILE A 348 -4.78 -20.47 6.51
C ILE A 348 -3.34 -19.94 6.55
N CYS A 349 -2.36 -20.83 6.67
CA CYS A 349 -0.94 -20.49 6.52
C CYS A 349 -0.39 -20.87 5.15
N GLN A 350 -1.02 -21.82 4.45
CA GLN A 350 -0.58 -22.29 3.14
C GLN A 350 -1.75 -22.77 2.27
N LEU A 351 -1.75 -22.38 1.00
CA LEU A 351 -2.60 -22.93 -0.06
C LEU A 351 -1.71 -23.66 -1.08
N ARG A 352 -2.22 -24.74 -1.65
CA ARG A 352 -1.56 -25.47 -2.72
C ARG A 352 -2.56 -25.82 -3.82
N PHE A 353 -2.13 -25.56 -5.04
CA PHE A 353 -2.86 -25.77 -6.28
C PHE A 353 -2.05 -26.72 -7.15
N ILE A 354 -2.71 -27.73 -7.71
CA ILE A 354 -2.08 -28.78 -8.52
C ILE A 354 -2.65 -28.73 -9.93
N GLN A 355 -1.78 -28.86 -10.93
CA GLN A 355 -2.16 -28.82 -12.33
C GLN A 355 -3.14 -29.94 -12.68
N GLY A 356 -4.18 -29.61 -13.44
CA GLY A 356 -5.26 -30.52 -13.81
C GLY A 356 -6.34 -30.69 -12.74
N GLU A 357 -6.10 -30.29 -11.49
CA GLU A 357 -7.07 -30.44 -10.38
C GLU A 357 -7.85 -29.15 -10.08
N LYS A 358 -8.52 -28.57 -11.09
CA LYS A 358 -9.16 -27.23 -11.01
C LYS A 358 -10.10 -26.99 -9.82
N PHE A 359 -10.75 -28.05 -9.33
CA PHE A 359 -11.73 -27.96 -8.25
C PHE A 359 -11.22 -28.50 -6.91
N LYS A 360 -9.95 -28.90 -6.83
CA LYS A 360 -9.33 -29.44 -5.63
C LYS A 360 -8.31 -28.45 -5.11
N LEU A 361 -8.55 -27.96 -3.89
CA LEU A 361 -7.63 -27.07 -3.19
C LEU A 361 -7.07 -27.80 -1.98
N GLN A 362 -5.77 -27.66 -1.76
CA GLN A 362 -5.11 -28.17 -0.56
C GLN A 362 -4.68 -27.01 0.32
N TYR A 363 -4.90 -27.09 1.63
CA TYR A 363 -4.50 -26.02 2.55
C TYR A 363 -4.05 -26.51 3.92
N LYS A 364 -3.29 -25.66 4.62
CA LYS A 364 -2.87 -25.84 6.02
C LYS A 364 -3.42 -24.72 6.89
N ILE A 365 -3.81 -25.03 8.13
CA ILE A 365 -4.48 -24.09 9.05
C ILE A 365 -3.63 -23.76 10.28
N ILE A 366 -2.97 -24.75 10.89
CA ILE A 366 -2.38 -24.57 12.23
C ILE A 366 -0.99 -23.94 12.12
N ASP A 367 -0.13 -24.56 11.31
CA ASP A 367 1.25 -24.16 11.05
C ASP A 367 1.75 -24.79 9.74
N HIS A 368 3.00 -24.48 9.36
CA HIS A 368 3.60 -25.03 8.14
C HIS A 368 4.03 -26.50 8.28
N SER A 369 4.06 -27.08 9.47
CA SER A 369 4.39 -28.50 9.70
C SER A 369 3.22 -29.46 9.57
N THR A 370 1.97 -28.97 9.71
CA THR A 370 0.77 -29.82 9.56
C THR A 370 0.59 -30.43 8.16
N GLU A 371 -0.17 -31.51 8.08
CA GLU A 371 -0.57 -32.11 6.80
C GLU A 371 -1.60 -31.25 6.04
N PHE A 372 -1.68 -31.47 4.73
CA PHE A 372 -2.63 -30.75 3.89
C PHE A 372 -4.04 -31.31 4.01
N ILE A 373 -4.98 -30.41 4.28
CA ILE A 373 -6.41 -30.70 4.19
C ILE A 373 -6.83 -30.46 2.74
N THR A 374 -7.51 -31.44 2.15
CA THR A 374 -8.04 -31.34 0.79
C THR A 374 -9.51 -30.94 0.83
N VAL A 375 -9.90 -29.94 0.03
CA VAL A 375 -11.29 -29.53 -0.17
C VAL A 375 -11.63 -29.47 -1.64
N TYR A 376 -12.87 -29.85 -1.95
CA TYR A 376 -13.43 -29.73 -3.29
C TYR A 376 -14.38 -28.53 -3.36
N VAL A 377 -14.07 -27.59 -4.24
CA VAL A 377 -14.84 -26.34 -4.44
C VAL A 377 -15.83 -26.41 -5.60
N ASN A 378 -16.20 -27.64 -6.02
CA ASN A 378 -17.14 -27.91 -7.11
C ASN A 378 -18.39 -27.01 -7.07
N PRO A 379 -18.89 -26.57 -8.24
CA PRO A 379 -20.12 -25.79 -8.29
C PRO A 379 -21.29 -26.62 -7.75
N PRO A 380 -22.38 -25.99 -7.25
CA PRO A 380 -23.58 -26.70 -6.85
C PRO A 380 -24.09 -27.57 -8.01
N LYS A 381 -24.49 -28.82 -7.72
CA LYS A 381 -25.20 -29.64 -8.72
C LYS A 381 -26.51 -28.93 -9.06
N LEU A 382 -26.74 -28.63 -10.33
CA LEU A 382 -28.05 -28.17 -10.81
C LEU A 382 -29.08 -29.26 -10.51
N THR A 383 -29.94 -29.06 -9.52
CA THR A 383 -31.05 -29.97 -9.25
C THR A 383 -32.05 -29.89 -10.39
N ARG A 384 -32.30 -31.03 -11.03
CA ARG A 384 -33.21 -31.20 -12.16
C ARG A 384 -34.66 -31.20 -11.68
N THR A 385 -35.15 -30.08 -11.14
CA THR A 385 -36.57 -29.91 -10.81
C THR A 385 -37.05 -28.49 -11.13
N GLY A 386 -37.63 -28.36 -12.33
CA GLY A 386 -38.81 -27.55 -12.65
C GLY A 386 -38.90 -26.12 -12.10
N LYS A 387 -38.29 -25.16 -12.81
CA LYS A 387 -38.95 -23.92 -13.25
C LYS A 387 -38.07 -23.26 -14.30
N GLN A 388 -38.48 -23.36 -15.56
CA GLN A 388 -37.93 -22.55 -16.65
C GLN A 388 -38.35 -21.10 -16.40
N SER A 389 -37.53 -20.36 -15.66
CA SER A 389 -37.59 -18.90 -15.64
C SER A 389 -36.44 -18.38 -16.50
N ILE A 390 -36.70 -18.14 -17.78
CA ILE A 390 -35.95 -17.25 -18.70
C ILE A 390 -34.47 -17.13 -18.31
N VAL A 391 -33.70 -18.20 -18.53
CA VAL A 391 -32.27 -18.20 -18.24
C VAL A 391 -31.53 -18.05 -19.57
N ASN A 392 -30.99 -16.86 -19.79
CA ASN A 392 -30.23 -16.48 -20.97
C ASN A 392 -29.07 -17.44 -21.29
N LYS A 393 -28.71 -17.49 -22.58
CA LYS A 393 -27.67 -18.31 -23.24
C LYS A 393 -26.25 -18.29 -22.62
N ASP A 394 -26.01 -17.58 -21.53
CA ASP A 394 -24.67 -17.40 -20.91
C ASP A 394 -24.25 -18.54 -19.97
N ASN A 395 -25.14 -19.49 -19.65
CA ASN A 395 -24.89 -20.50 -18.61
C ASN A 395 -23.91 -21.63 -18.99
N SER A 396 -23.57 -21.84 -20.26
CA SER A 396 -22.53 -22.82 -20.65
C SER A 396 -21.12 -22.34 -20.26
N SER A 397 -20.93 -21.03 -20.11
CA SER A 397 -19.66 -20.43 -19.68
C SER A 397 -19.44 -20.57 -18.16
N ILE A 398 -20.51 -20.66 -17.37
CA ILE A 398 -20.48 -20.65 -15.89
C ILE A 398 -20.16 -22.04 -15.31
N ALA A 399 -20.49 -23.11 -16.03
CA ALA A 399 -20.04 -24.47 -15.68
C ALA A 399 -18.55 -24.70 -15.98
N ASN A 400 -17.98 -23.88 -16.86
CA ASN A 400 -16.56 -23.87 -17.20
C ASN A 400 -15.87 -22.79 -16.34
N PHE A 401 -14.59 -22.98 -16.00
CA PHE A 401 -13.81 -22.03 -15.21
C PHE A 401 -13.47 -20.77 -16.04
N VAL A 402 -14.49 -20.01 -16.47
CA VAL A 402 -14.33 -18.85 -17.36
C VAL A 402 -14.16 -17.60 -16.51
N ILE A 403 -13.09 -16.86 -16.77
CA ILE A 403 -12.83 -15.58 -16.13
C ILE A 403 -13.33 -14.46 -17.04
N ALA A 404 -14.32 -13.72 -16.56
CA ALA A 404 -14.80 -12.53 -17.25
C ALA A 404 -13.73 -11.42 -17.21
N PRO A 405 -13.64 -10.59 -18.26
CA PRO A 405 -12.89 -9.33 -18.15
C PRO A 405 -13.44 -8.53 -16.97
N ALA A 406 -12.62 -7.64 -16.41
CA ALA A 406 -13.19 -6.61 -15.55
C ALA A 406 -14.28 -5.91 -16.37
N GLU A 407 -15.55 -6.08 -15.99
CA GLU A 407 -16.65 -5.26 -16.50
C GLU A 407 -16.25 -3.78 -16.28
N ASN A 408 -16.96 -2.82 -16.88
CA ASN A 408 -16.87 -1.41 -16.48
C ASN A 408 -17.37 -1.27 -15.02
N ILE A 409 -16.63 -1.85 -14.06
CA ILE A 409 -16.70 -1.60 -12.64
C ILE A 409 -16.53 -0.11 -12.61
N LYS A 410 -17.61 0.61 -12.24
CA LYS A 410 -17.61 2.05 -12.03
C LYS A 410 -16.29 2.41 -11.37
N THR A 411 -15.31 2.84 -12.17
CA THR A 411 -14.00 3.22 -11.65
C THR A 411 -14.34 4.32 -10.67
N LYS A 412 -13.78 4.29 -9.47
CA LYS A 412 -13.99 5.38 -8.52
C LYS A 412 -13.63 6.65 -9.28
N SER A 413 -14.65 7.44 -9.62
CA SER A 413 -14.46 8.57 -10.52
C SER A 413 -13.47 9.50 -9.85
N VAL A 414 -12.30 9.71 -10.47
CA VAL A 414 -11.38 10.75 -10.01
C VAL A 414 -12.19 12.05 -10.05
N THR A 415 -12.31 12.72 -8.91
CA THR A 415 -13.21 13.87 -8.82
C THR A 415 -12.75 14.98 -9.78
N ALA A 416 -13.68 15.76 -10.32
CA ALA A 416 -13.34 16.89 -11.19
C ALA A 416 -12.35 17.86 -10.52
N ASN A 417 -12.43 18.02 -9.18
CA ASN A 417 -11.48 18.80 -8.41
C ASN A 417 -10.07 18.19 -8.42
N LYS A 418 -9.95 16.87 -8.32
CA LYS A 418 -8.67 16.17 -8.41
C LYS A 418 -8.03 16.34 -9.79
N ILE A 419 -8.83 16.28 -10.85
CA ILE A 419 -8.36 16.54 -12.22
C ILE A 419 -7.81 17.96 -12.34
N LYS A 420 -8.56 18.97 -11.90
CA LYS A 420 -8.10 20.38 -11.90
C LYS A 420 -6.80 20.56 -11.11
N HIS A 421 -6.66 19.87 -9.97
CA HIS A 421 -5.44 19.89 -9.16
C HIS A 421 -4.24 19.25 -9.85
N ILE A 422 -4.45 18.17 -10.61
CA ILE A 422 -3.40 17.53 -11.41
C ILE A 422 -3.01 18.43 -12.61
N GLU A 423 -4.00 18.97 -13.34
CA GLU A 423 -3.79 19.89 -14.46
C GLU A 423 -3.03 21.16 -14.00
N PHE A 424 -3.30 21.65 -12.78
CA PHE A 424 -2.57 22.78 -12.19
C PHE A 424 -1.06 22.51 -12.04
N ALA A 425 -0.65 21.25 -11.82
CA ALA A 425 0.75 20.88 -11.68
C ALA A 425 1.52 20.90 -13.02
N TYR A 426 0.82 20.95 -14.17
CA TYR A 426 1.46 20.84 -15.49
C TYR A 426 2.51 21.91 -15.76
N LYS A 427 2.37 23.12 -15.19
CA LYS A 427 3.33 24.21 -15.40
C LYS A 427 4.74 23.94 -14.84
N TRP A 428 4.89 22.98 -13.92
CA TRP A 428 6.20 22.55 -13.41
C TRP A 428 6.61 21.17 -13.91
N MET A 429 5.70 20.47 -14.59
CA MET A 429 5.90 19.09 -15.03
C MET A 429 6.72 19.07 -16.32
N PRO A 430 7.69 18.15 -16.49
CA PRO A 430 8.35 17.94 -17.78
C PRO A 430 7.38 17.60 -18.91
N LEU A 431 7.69 17.98 -20.15
CA LEU A 431 6.76 17.85 -21.28
C LEU A 431 6.26 16.41 -21.50
N GLU A 432 7.14 15.43 -21.36
CA GLU A 432 6.82 14.00 -21.54
C GLU A 432 5.83 13.51 -20.48
N ASP A 433 6.04 13.92 -19.23
CA ASP A 433 5.12 13.64 -18.12
C ASP A 433 3.78 14.35 -18.33
N GLN A 434 3.78 15.59 -18.84
CA GLN A 434 2.54 16.30 -19.17
C GLN A 434 1.74 15.53 -20.23
N GLN A 435 2.39 15.08 -21.31
CA GLN A 435 1.74 14.32 -22.37
C GLN A 435 1.16 12.99 -21.84
N TYR A 436 1.93 12.27 -21.03
CA TYR A 436 1.47 11.05 -20.38
C TYR A 436 0.22 11.30 -19.51
N MET A 437 0.28 12.33 -18.66
CA MET A 437 -0.81 12.68 -17.76
C MET A 437 -2.05 13.17 -18.52
N ARG A 438 -1.89 13.92 -19.64
CA ARG A 438 -3.00 14.32 -20.50
C ARG A 438 -3.69 13.11 -21.13
N CYS A 439 -2.92 12.14 -21.63
CA CYS A 439 -3.45 10.90 -22.17
C CYS A 439 -4.26 10.15 -21.09
N LEU A 440 -3.67 9.95 -19.91
CA LEU A 440 -4.31 9.27 -18.79
C LEU A 440 -5.63 9.94 -18.34
N ILE A 441 -5.68 11.27 -18.31
CA ILE A 441 -6.89 12.02 -17.95
C ILE A 441 -7.91 12.02 -19.10
N SER A 442 -7.47 12.03 -20.36
CA SER A 442 -8.39 11.99 -21.52
C SER A 442 -9.17 10.68 -21.59
N GLU A 443 -8.53 9.54 -21.29
CA GLU A 443 -9.19 8.24 -21.18
C GLU A 443 -10.26 8.22 -20.08
N PHE A 444 -10.15 9.10 -19.08
CA PHE A 444 -11.14 9.27 -18.03
C PHE A 444 -12.32 10.15 -18.46
N LYS A 445 -12.08 11.29 -19.13
CA LYS A 445 -13.16 12.20 -19.58
C LYS A 445 -14.09 11.54 -20.60
N ASN A 446 -13.62 10.50 -21.28
CA ASN A 446 -14.36 9.76 -22.31
C ASN A 446 -15.09 8.49 -21.79
N LYS A 447 -15.01 8.20 -20.49
CA LYS A 447 -15.71 7.09 -19.81
C LYS A 447 -16.75 7.62 -18.84
#